data_AF-A0A1Q7YE65-F1
#
_entry.id   AF-A0A1Q7YE65-F1
#
_cell.length_a   1.000
_cell.length_b   1.000
_cell.length_c   1.000
_cell.angle_alpha   90.00
_cell.angle_beta   90.00
_cell.angle_gamma   90.00
#
_symmetry.space_group_name_H-M   'P 1'
#
loop_
_entity.id
_entity.type
_entity.pdbx_description
1 polymer ?
#
loop_
_entity_poly.entity_id
_entity_poly.type
_entity_poly.pdbx_seq_one_letter_code
_entity_poly.pdbx_strand_id
1 'polypeptide(L)'
;MSQPVPTDVRAPTLPLTGEERDWAARIRAGDTAAFERAFRTYHPALCKFACRYVHSRDVAQELVHDVFATLWEERARLRVGKLKSYLYAAVRNSAISHLRHERVERRWREQAPTTHLGQDRRDLRGPRARGPEKELPDPRAAPLSPPLTGVRRSRR
;
A
#
# COMPACT_ATOMS: atom_id res chain seq x y z
N MET A 1 -14.40 31.90 -15.41
CA MET A 1 -12.99 32.33 -15.40
C MET A 1 -12.13 31.14 -14.97
N SER A 2 -11.85 30.22 -15.91
CA SER A 2 -10.92 29.10 -15.70
C SER A 2 -9.51 29.62 -15.86
N GLN A 3 -8.74 29.61 -14.77
CA GLN A 3 -7.28 29.76 -14.87
C GLN A 3 -6.73 28.47 -15.51
N PRO A 4 -5.91 28.54 -16.58
CA PRO A 4 -5.33 27.36 -17.20
C PRO A 4 -4.27 26.74 -16.29
N VAL A 5 -4.34 25.42 -16.09
CA VAL A 5 -3.27 24.64 -15.45
C VAL A 5 -2.07 24.58 -16.39
N PRO A 6 -0.86 25.03 -15.99
CA PRO A 6 0.31 24.99 -16.87
C PRO A 6 0.75 23.53 -17.08
N THR A 7 0.65 23.08 -18.33
CA THR A 7 1.04 21.74 -18.84
C THR A 7 2.54 21.66 -19.16
N ASP A 8 3.41 22.22 -18.31
CA ASP A 8 4.85 22.01 -18.48
C ASP A 8 5.24 20.66 -17.86
N VAL A 9 5.14 19.60 -18.66
CA VAL A 9 5.49 18.20 -18.32
C VAL A 9 6.99 17.94 -18.53
N ARG A 10 7.81 18.99 -18.67
CA ARG A 10 9.25 18.85 -18.80
C ARG A 10 9.85 18.85 -17.40
N ALA A 11 10.08 17.63 -16.89
CA ALA A 11 10.78 17.38 -15.64
C ALA A 11 11.93 18.38 -15.46
N PRO A 12 11.97 19.17 -14.37
CA PRO A 12 13.12 19.99 -14.10
C PRO A 12 14.29 19.05 -13.84
N THR A 13 15.26 19.03 -14.76
CA THR A 13 16.62 18.57 -14.52
C THR A 13 17.07 19.25 -13.24
N LEU A 14 17.19 18.50 -12.14
CA LEU A 14 17.44 19.02 -10.79
C LEU A 14 18.42 20.19 -10.80
N PRO A 15 17.97 21.44 -10.59
CA PRO A 15 18.86 22.46 -10.11
C PRO A 15 19.06 22.15 -8.62
N LEU A 16 20.29 21.78 -8.24
CA LEU A 16 20.75 21.66 -6.86
C LEU A 16 20.81 23.07 -6.22
N THR A 17 19.69 23.78 -6.18
CA THR A 17 19.59 25.10 -5.56
C THR A 17 19.19 24.95 -4.11
N GLY A 18 19.80 25.75 -3.22
CA GLY A 18 19.64 25.68 -1.76
C GLY A 18 18.20 25.71 -1.23
N GLU A 19 17.22 26.02 -2.08
CA GLU A 19 15.77 26.01 -1.79
C GLU A 19 15.24 24.67 -1.26
N GLU A 20 15.83 23.53 -1.65
CA GLU A 20 15.40 22.21 -1.17
C GLU A 20 15.59 22.04 0.36
N ARG A 21 16.53 22.79 0.96
CA ARG A 21 16.85 22.69 2.38
C ARG A 21 15.66 23.14 3.25
N ASP A 22 14.87 24.08 2.76
CA ASP A 22 13.80 24.70 3.54
C ASP A 22 12.42 24.06 3.31
N TRP A 23 12.29 23.16 2.33
CA TRP A 23 11.00 22.51 2.03
C TRP A 23 10.44 21.77 3.25
N ALA A 24 11.29 21.08 4.01
CA ALA A 24 10.85 20.39 5.23
C ALA A 24 10.25 21.36 6.27
N ALA A 25 10.88 22.53 6.45
CA ALA A 25 10.41 23.55 7.39
C ALA A 25 9.09 24.18 6.93
N ARG A 26 8.97 24.49 5.63
CA ARG A 26 7.75 25.07 5.04
C ARG A 26 6.58 24.10 5.06
N ILE A 27 6.80 22.84 4.72
CA ILE A 27 5.77 21.79 4.79
C ILE A 27 5.31 21.59 6.23
N ARG A 28 6.23 21.62 7.21
CA ARG A 28 5.88 21.57 8.64
C ARG A 28 5.01 22.76 9.08
N ALA A 29 5.24 23.94 8.50
CA ALA A 29 4.41 25.12 8.72
C ALA A 29 3.04 25.06 8.00
N GLY A 30 2.77 24.02 7.21
CA GLY A 30 1.50 23.85 6.48
C GLY A 30 1.46 24.55 5.13
N ASP A 31 2.62 24.94 4.57
CA ASP A 31 2.70 25.53 3.23
C ASP A 31 2.39 24.48 2.15
N THR A 32 1.17 24.54 1.60
CA THR A 32 0.69 23.67 0.54
C THR A 32 1.45 23.85 -0.77
N ALA A 33 1.92 25.06 -1.09
CA ALA A 33 2.67 25.31 -2.32
C ALA A 33 4.06 24.68 -2.26
N ALA A 34 4.70 24.70 -1.08
CA ALA A 34 5.95 23.98 -0.85
C ALA A 34 5.77 22.46 -0.97
N PHE A 35 4.68 21.92 -0.41
CA PHE A 35 4.34 20.50 -0.55
C PHE A 35 4.09 20.11 -2.00
N GLU A 36 3.29 20.88 -2.74
CA GLU A 36 3.00 20.60 -4.14
C GLU A 36 4.26 20.65 -5.02
N ARG A 37 5.13 21.64 -4.81
CA ARG A 37 6.45 21.69 -5.49
C ARG A 37 7.28 20.46 -5.16
N ALA A 38 7.36 20.06 -3.89
CA ALA A 38 8.12 18.89 -3.48
C ALA A 38 7.56 17.60 -4.10
N PHE A 39 6.23 17.47 -4.10
CA PHE A 39 5.52 16.35 -4.72
C PHE A 39 5.85 16.25 -6.21
N ARG A 40 5.61 17.31 -6.99
CA ARG A 40 5.87 17.31 -8.44
C ARG A 40 7.34 17.04 -8.77
N THR A 41 8.26 17.49 -7.92
CA THR A 41 9.71 17.29 -8.13
C THR A 41 10.15 15.86 -7.84
N TYR A 42 9.75 15.30 -6.69
CA TYR A 42 10.25 14.00 -6.25
C TYR A 42 9.41 12.81 -6.72
N HIS A 43 8.12 13.00 -6.99
CA HIS A 43 7.21 11.91 -7.34
C HIS A 43 7.70 11.05 -8.52
N PRO A 44 8.13 11.60 -9.68
CA PRO A 44 8.62 10.78 -10.79
C PRO A 44 9.89 9.98 -10.44
N ALA A 45 10.79 10.58 -9.66
CA ALA A 45 12.05 9.94 -9.26
C ALA A 45 11.82 8.83 -8.23
N LEU A 46 10.90 9.05 -7.28
CA LEU A 46 10.52 8.08 -6.26
C LEU A 46 9.73 6.92 -6.86
N CYS A 47 8.83 7.16 -7.82
CA CYS A 47 8.12 6.09 -8.53
C CYS A 47 9.10 5.18 -9.26
N LYS A 48 10.06 5.74 -10.02
CA LYS A 48 11.12 4.95 -10.67
C LYS A 48 11.95 4.15 -9.66
N PHE A 49 12.24 4.73 -8.51
CA PHE A 49 12.97 4.05 -7.44
C PHE A 49 12.16 2.90 -6.83
N ALA A 50 10.89 3.11 -6.50
CA ALA A 50 9.98 2.10 -5.97
C ALA A 50 9.74 0.94 -6.96
N CYS A 51 9.61 1.25 -8.26
CA CYS A 51 9.47 0.23 -9.32
C CYS A 51 10.61 -0.81 -9.30
N ARG A 52 11.83 -0.44 -8.87
CA ARG A 52 12.95 -1.39 -8.77
C ARG A 52 12.76 -2.44 -7.67
N TYR A 53 11.82 -2.22 -6.76
CA TYR A 53 11.49 -3.16 -5.68
C TYR A 53 10.22 -3.96 -6.01
N VAL A 54 9.13 -3.27 -6.37
CA VAL A 54 7.81 -3.89 -6.55
C VAL A 54 7.54 -4.38 -7.98
N HIS A 55 8.39 -4.02 -8.95
CA HIS A 55 8.27 -4.42 -10.36
C HIS A 55 6.93 -4.08 -11.04
N SER A 56 6.11 -3.23 -10.41
CA SER A 56 4.83 -2.76 -10.91
C SER A 56 4.76 -1.24 -10.79
N ARG A 57 4.42 -0.58 -11.90
CA ARG A 57 4.32 0.89 -11.93
C ARG A 57 3.15 1.40 -11.10
N ASP A 58 1.99 0.73 -11.20
CA ASP A 58 0.78 1.10 -10.48
C ASP A 58 0.99 1.01 -8.97
N VAL A 59 1.55 -0.11 -8.49
CA VAL A 59 1.89 -0.30 -7.07
C VAL A 59 2.94 0.72 -6.63
N ALA A 60 3.97 0.96 -7.44
CA ALA A 60 4.99 1.96 -7.10
C ALA A 60 4.40 3.36 -6.95
N GLN A 61 3.46 3.74 -7.82
CA GLN A 61 2.78 5.02 -7.75
C GLN A 61 1.90 5.13 -6.50
N GLU A 62 1.13 4.09 -6.18
CA GLU A 62 0.31 4.02 -4.97
C GLU A 62 1.16 4.18 -3.70
N LEU A 63 2.24 3.40 -3.56
CA LEU A 63 3.14 3.49 -2.41
C LEU A 63 3.76 4.88 -2.25
N VAL A 64 4.10 5.55 -3.34
CA VAL A 64 4.64 6.91 -3.29
C VAL A 64 3.56 7.91 -2.88
N HIS A 65 2.34 7.79 -3.40
CA HIS A 65 1.21 8.63 -2.98
C HIS A 65 0.93 8.48 -1.48
N ASP A 66 0.90 7.25 -0.97
CA ASP A 66 0.70 6.97 0.46
C ASP A 66 1.79 7.64 1.31
N VAL A 67 3.05 7.54 0.90
CA VAL A 67 4.16 8.20 1.61
C VAL A 67 3.97 9.72 1.65
N PHE A 68 3.52 10.33 0.57
CA PHE A 68 3.23 11.77 0.55
C PHE A 68 1.99 12.14 1.38
N ALA A 69 0.97 11.28 1.42
CA ALA A 69 -0.20 11.47 2.28
C ALA A 69 0.20 11.43 3.76
N THR A 70 0.97 10.41 4.17
CA THR A 70 1.51 10.31 5.54
C THR A 70 2.42 11.49 5.87
N LEU A 71 3.28 11.92 4.93
CA LEU A 71 4.13 13.11 5.12
C LEU A 71 3.27 14.34 5.45
N TRP A 72 2.16 14.54 4.75
CA TRP A 72 1.28 15.68 4.97
C TRP A 72 0.51 15.57 6.28
N GLU A 73 -0.01 14.40 6.62
CA GLU A 73 -0.72 14.15 7.87
C GLU A 73 0.19 14.35 9.09
N GLU A 74 1.40 13.81 9.03
CA GLU A 74 2.39 13.87 10.12
C GLU A 74 3.33 15.09 10.03
N ARG A 75 3.07 16.04 9.13
CA ARG A 75 3.96 17.18 8.81
C ARG A 75 4.43 17.95 10.05
N ALA A 76 3.58 18.08 11.07
CA ALA A 76 3.89 18.79 12.31
C ALA A 76 4.97 18.07 13.15
N ARG A 77 5.04 16.73 13.05
CA ARG A 77 5.98 15.87 13.78
C ARG A 77 7.28 15.63 13.02
N LEU A 78 7.38 16.13 11.79
CA LEU A 78 8.53 15.92 10.92
C LEU A 78 9.80 16.57 11.52
N ARG A 79 10.72 15.74 12.03
CA ARG A 79 12.03 16.15 12.58
C ARG A 79 13.19 15.82 11.63
N VAL A 80 12.98 16.00 10.33
CA VAL A 80 13.98 15.63 9.32
C VAL A 80 14.68 16.85 8.78
N GLY A 81 16.02 16.82 8.76
CA GLY A 81 16.83 17.90 8.22
C GLY A 81 16.85 17.94 6.68
N LYS A 82 16.65 16.79 6.01
CA LYS A 82 16.63 16.68 4.54
C LYS A 82 15.42 15.88 4.09
N LEU A 83 14.47 16.56 3.45
CA LEU A 83 13.22 15.95 2.96
C LEU A 83 13.50 14.79 1.99
N LYS A 84 14.45 14.96 1.08
CA LYS A 84 14.86 13.94 0.11
C LYS A 84 15.22 12.61 0.78
N SER A 85 16.13 12.64 1.75
CA SER A 85 16.60 11.44 2.46
C SER A 85 15.45 10.73 3.17
N TYR A 86 14.55 11.49 3.80
CA TYR A 86 13.36 10.94 4.42
C TYR A 86 12.44 10.25 3.41
N LEU A 87 12.13 10.90 2.28
CA LEU A 87 11.23 10.36 1.27
C LEU A 87 11.76 9.04 0.67
N TYR A 88 13.05 8.99 0.32
CA TYR A 88 13.65 7.75 -0.19
C TYR A 88 13.62 6.61 0.84
N ALA A 89 13.87 6.91 2.12
CA ALA A 89 13.79 5.93 3.19
C ALA A 89 12.35 5.44 3.41
N ALA A 90 11.38 6.36 3.45
CA ALA A 90 9.97 6.05 3.62
C ALA A 90 9.42 5.19 2.47
N VAL A 91 9.71 5.56 1.22
CA VAL A 91 9.32 4.78 0.03
C VAL A 91 9.96 3.39 0.03
N ARG A 92 11.25 3.28 0.36
CA ARG A 92 11.91 1.97 0.51
C ARG A 92 11.22 1.10 1.56
N ASN A 93 10.92 1.67 2.73
CA ASN A 93 10.25 0.94 3.80
C ASN A 93 8.84 0.49 3.39
N SER A 94 8.10 1.37 2.71
CA SER A 94 6.76 1.06 2.18
C SER A 94 6.82 -0.09 1.17
N ALA A 95 7.76 -0.05 0.21
CA ALA A 95 7.96 -1.11 -0.77
C ALA A 95 8.34 -2.46 -0.13
N ILE A 96 9.24 -2.45 0.86
CA ILE A 96 9.62 -3.67 1.59
C ILE A 96 8.43 -4.23 2.38
N SER A 97 7.64 -3.36 3.02
CA SER A 97 6.44 -3.75 3.77
C SER A 97 5.38 -4.38 2.85
N HIS A 98 5.16 -3.78 1.68
CA HIS A 98 4.27 -4.29 0.65
C HIS A 98 4.68 -5.70 0.19
N LEU A 99 5.96 -5.89 -0.19
CA LEU A 99 6.47 -7.21 -0.60
C LEU A 99 6.36 -8.27 0.51
N ARG A 100 6.51 -7.86 1.77
CA ARG A 100 6.30 -8.75 2.92
C ARG A 100 4.84 -9.21 3.01
N HIS A 101 3.89 -8.28 2.85
CA HIS A 101 2.46 -8.59 2.84
C HIS A 101 2.10 -9.52 1.68
N GLU A 102 2.53 -9.20 0.45
CA GLU A 102 2.27 -10.04 -0.72
C GLU A 102 2.78 -11.48 -0.53
N ARG A 103 3.96 -11.66 0.09
CA ARG A 103 4.49 -13.00 0.35
C ARG A 103 3.63 -13.78 1.33
N VAL A 104 3.11 -13.11 2.36
CA VAL A 104 2.20 -13.72 3.33
C VAL A 104 0.88 -14.09 2.66
N GLU A 105 0.25 -13.16 1.95
CA GLU A 105 -1.02 -13.41 1.22
C GLU A 105 -0.90 -14.55 0.21
N ARG A 106 0.20 -14.59 -0.55
CA ARG A 106 0.48 -15.67 -1.49
C ARG A 106 0.55 -17.03 -0.80
N ARG A 107 1.24 -17.11 0.33
CA ARG A 107 1.32 -18.33 1.14
C ARG A 107 -0.07 -18.79 1.60
N TRP A 108 -0.94 -17.87 2.02
CA TRP A 108 -2.32 -18.21 2.40
C TRP A 108 -3.14 -18.68 1.20
N ARG A 109 -3.00 -18.05 0.03
CA ARG A 109 -3.69 -18.47 -1.20
C ARG A 109 -3.26 -19.84 -1.69
N GLU A 110 -1.96 -20.15 -1.61
CA GLU A 110 -1.41 -21.45 -2.00
C GLU A 110 -1.79 -22.57 -1.00
N GLN A 111 -2.02 -22.23 0.26
CA GLN A 111 -2.42 -23.17 1.32
C GLN A 111 -3.93 -23.26 1.52
N ALA A 112 -4.72 -22.41 0.86
CA ALA A 112 -6.16 -22.55 0.84
C ALA A 112 -6.47 -23.90 0.19
N PRO A 113 -7.09 -24.86 0.91
CA PRO A 113 -7.47 -26.13 0.30
C PRO A 113 -8.35 -25.78 -0.89
N THR A 114 -7.95 -26.22 -2.08
CA THR A 114 -8.81 -26.22 -3.26
C THR A 114 -10.09 -26.91 -2.82
N THR A 115 -11.10 -26.11 -2.48
CA THR A 115 -12.39 -26.64 -2.11
C THR A 115 -12.89 -27.21 -3.43
N HIS A 116 -12.71 -28.52 -3.58
CA HIS A 116 -13.31 -29.31 -4.63
C HIS A 116 -14.81 -29.20 -4.37
N LEU A 117 -15.42 -28.12 -4.85
CA LEU A 117 -16.87 -28.00 -5.00
C LEU A 117 -17.26 -29.19 -5.86
N GLY A 118 -17.96 -30.12 -5.21
CA GLY A 118 -18.06 -31.50 -5.58
C GLY A 118 -18.42 -31.70 -7.04
N GLN A 119 -17.58 -32.44 -7.75
CA GLN A 119 -18.03 -33.27 -8.86
C GLN A 119 -18.75 -34.50 -8.28
N ASP A 120 -19.84 -34.30 -7.54
CA ASP A 120 -20.78 -35.38 -7.30
C ASP A 120 -21.80 -35.37 -8.42
N ARG A 121 -21.42 -36.03 -9.52
CA ARG A 121 -22.25 -36.26 -10.70
C ARG A 121 -23.20 -37.46 -10.52
N ARG A 122 -23.52 -37.87 -9.30
CA ARG A 122 -24.45 -38.96 -9.06
C ARG A 122 -25.54 -38.50 -8.09
N ASP A 123 -26.76 -38.91 -8.39
CA ASP A 123 -27.95 -38.81 -7.55
C ASP A 123 -28.75 -37.49 -7.58
N LEU A 124 -29.22 -37.11 -8.78
CA LEU A 124 -30.47 -36.33 -8.89
C LEU A 124 -31.67 -37.27 -9.04
N ARG A 125 -32.11 -37.85 -7.91
CA ARG A 125 -33.51 -38.29 -7.73
C ARG A 125 -33.99 -37.90 -6.33
N GLY A 126 -34.66 -36.75 -6.25
CA GLY A 126 -35.40 -36.35 -5.06
C GLY A 126 -35.84 -34.87 -5.11
N PRO A 127 -37.15 -34.56 -5.05
CA PRO A 127 -37.62 -33.18 -5.07
C PRO A 127 -37.75 -32.60 -3.65
N ARG A 128 -37.60 -31.27 -3.59
CA ARG A 128 -38.06 -30.32 -2.55
C ARG A 128 -37.27 -30.23 -1.24
N ALA A 129 -36.67 -29.06 -1.03
CA ALA A 129 -37.14 -28.08 -0.03
C ALA A 129 -36.44 -26.73 -0.27
N ARG A 130 -37.20 -25.65 -0.44
CA ARG A 130 -36.71 -24.28 -0.56
C ARG A 130 -36.57 -23.73 0.86
N GLY A 131 -35.38 -23.82 1.44
CA GLY A 131 -35.01 -23.16 2.70
C GLY A 131 -34.46 -21.75 2.49
N PRO A 132 -34.44 -20.89 3.52
CA PRO A 132 -34.27 -19.44 3.40
C PRO A 132 -32.82 -19.03 3.16
N GLU A 133 -32.67 -17.86 2.53
CA GLU A 133 -31.42 -17.14 2.27
C GLU A 133 -30.52 -17.12 3.52
N LYS A 134 -29.33 -17.70 3.42
CA LYS A 134 -28.27 -17.50 4.41
C LYS A 134 -27.41 -16.34 3.95
N GLU A 135 -27.60 -15.23 4.64
CA GLU A 135 -26.80 -14.02 4.63
C GLU A 135 -25.30 -14.34 4.59
N LEU A 136 -24.62 -13.75 3.62
CA LEU A 136 -23.18 -13.85 3.39
C LEU A 136 -22.44 -13.10 4.51
N PRO A 137 -21.47 -13.70 5.23
CA PRO A 137 -20.74 -12.98 6.26
C PRO A 137 -19.79 -11.92 5.66
N ASP A 138 -19.80 -10.73 6.26
CA ASP A 138 -19.04 -9.54 5.85
C ASP A 138 -17.51 -9.81 5.80
N PRO A 139 -16.82 -9.52 4.68
CA PRO A 139 -15.38 -9.76 4.51
C PRO A 139 -14.47 -8.87 5.37
N ARG A 140 -15.00 -7.93 6.16
CA ARG A 140 -14.20 -7.03 7.01
C ARG A 140 -13.93 -7.54 8.43
N ALA A 141 -14.52 -8.67 8.85
CA ALA A 141 -14.28 -9.24 10.17
C ALA A 141 -12.98 -10.06 10.18
N ALA A 142 -11.86 -9.41 10.51
CA ALA A 142 -10.59 -10.10 10.79
C ALA A 142 -10.74 -11.09 11.96
N PRO A 143 -10.33 -12.37 11.85
CA PRO A 143 -10.31 -13.25 13.00
C PRO A 143 -9.15 -12.88 13.94
N LEU A 144 -9.53 -12.42 15.13
CA LEU A 144 -8.69 -12.28 16.31
C LEU A 144 -8.01 -13.61 16.65
N SER A 145 -6.67 -13.56 16.75
CA SER A 145 -5.74 -14.51 17.39
C SER A 145 -5.69 -15.98 16.90
N PRO A 146 -4.49 -16.52 16.59
CA PRO A 146 -4.32 -17.96 16.33
C PRO A 146 -4.42 -18.78 17.63
N PRO A 147 -4.93 -20.04 17.60
CA PRO A 147 -4.89 -20.91 18.75
C PRO A 147 -3.45 -21.35 19.06
N LEU A 148 -3.07 -21.31 20.34
CA LEU A 148 -1.82 -21.86 20.86
C LEU A 148 -1.72 -23.34 20.46
N THR A 149 -0.82 -23.64 19.52
CA THR A 149 -0.48 -25.03 19.16
C THR A 149 0.40 -25.61 20.26
N GLY A 150 -0.23 -26.27 21.23
CA GLY A 150 0.41 -27.06 22.28
C GLY A 150 0.33 -28.56 22.00
N VAL A 151 1.32 -29.04 21.24
CA VAL A 151 1.92 -30.39 21.24
C VAL A 151 1.11 -31.55 21.86
N ARG A 152 0.73 -32.50 21.00
CA ARG A 152 0.46 -33.90 21.34
C ARG A 152 1.70 -34.57 21.98
N ARG A 153 1.52 -35.24 23.11
CA ARG A 153 2.26 -36.48 23.46
C ARG A 153 1.23 -37.44 24.06
N SER A 154 0.80 -38.45 23.32
CA SER A 154 1.42 -39.77 23.12
C SER A 154 0.77 -40.78 24.06
N ARG A 155 0.10 -41.77 23.44
CA ARG A 155 -0.49 -42.94 24.07
C ARG A 155 0.56 -43.72 24.86
N ARG A 156 0.21 -44.19 26.05
CA ARG A 156 0.19 -45.61 26.41
C ARG A 156 -0.73 -45.84 27.59
#